data_AF-A0A5M4D5X2-F1
#
_entry.id   AF-A0A5M4D5X2-F1
#
_cell.length_a   1.000
_cell.length_b   1.000
_cell.length_c   1.000
_cell.angle_alpha   90.00
_cell.angle_beta   90.00
_cell.angle_gamma   90.00
#
_symmetry.space_group_name_H-M   'P 1'
#
loop_
_entity.id
_entity.type
_entity.pdbx_description
1 polymer ?
#
loop_
_entity_poly.entity_id
_entity_poly.type
_entity_poly.pdbx_seq_one_letter_code
_entity_poly.pdbx_strand_id
1 'polypeptide(L)' 'MSQAATPRKDEPGLRCPVCGCGHWRVIYTRRRSGGRLVRRRECRHCGKTVTTTEKLNGR' A
#
# COMPACT_ATOMS: atom_id res chain seq x y z
N MET A 1 29.74 -6.54 13.46
CA MET A 1 29.18 -5.17 13.58
C MET A 1 27.72 -5.24 13.17
N SER A 2 26.82 -5.37 14.14
CA SER A 2 25.39 -5.60 13.93
C SER A 2 24.65 -4.28 14.00
N GLN A 3 24.02 -3.85 12.90
CA GLN A 3 23.17 -2.66 12.95
C GLN A 3 21.74 -3.08 13.31
N ALA A 4 21.30 -2.62 14.47
CA ALA A 4 19.93 -2.65 14.93
C ALA A 4 19.08 -1.71 14.08
N ALA A 5 18.14 -2.25 13.30
CA ALA A 5 17.13 -1.47 12.62
C ALA A 5 16.03 -1.10 13.62
N THR A 6 16.01 0.16 14.06
CA THR A 6 14.89 0.75 14.84
C THR A 6 13.57 0.50 14.11
N PRO A 7 12.53 -0.08 14.76
CA PRO A 7 11.22 -0.21 14.15
C PRO A 7 10.66 1.20 13.92
N ARG A 8 10.51 1.57 12.66
CA ARG A 8 9.95 2.87 12.27
C ARG A 8 8.49 2.86 12.71
N LYS A 9 8.21 3.76 13.66
CA LYS A 9 6.89 4.20 14.15
C LYS A 9 5.78 3.84 13.18
N ASP A 10 4.91 2.94 13.60
CA ASP A 10 3.75 2.41 12.90
C ASP A 10 3.03 3.49 12.07
N GLU A 11 3.37 3.59 10.79
CA GLU A 11 2.40 4.08 9.82
C GLU A 11 1.19 3.15 9.97
N PRO A 12 -0.04 3.68 10.12
CA PRO A 12 -1.22 2.83 10.09
C PRO A 12 -1.29 2.23 8.69
N GLY A 13 -0.64 1.08 8.53
CA GLY A 13 -0.64 0.33 7.28
C GLY A 13 -2.10 0.18 6.86
N LEU A 14 -2.36 0.36 5.57
CA LEU A 14 -3.70 0.21 5.02
C LEU A 14 -4.32 -1.06 5.62
N ARG A 15 -5.42 -0.94 6.37
CA ARG A 15 -6.15 -2.10 6.89
C ARG A 15 -7.33 -2.39 6.00
N CYS A 16 -7.64 -3.66 5.82
CA CYS A 16 -8.80 -4.03 5.04
C CYS A 16 -10.08 -3.58 5.75
N PRO A 17 -10.99 -2.85 5.08
CA PRO A 17 -12.22 -2.38 5.71
C PRO A 17 -13.24 -3.50 5.98
N VAL A 18 -12.96 -4.74 5.53
CA VAL A 18 -13.85 -5.89 5.70
C VAL A 18 -13.34 -6.85 6.78
N CYS A 19 -12.11 -7.38 6.66
CA CYS A 19 -11.53 -8.29 7.66
C CYS A 19 -10.74 -7.56 8.78
N GLY A 20 -10.45 -6.26 8.64
CA GLY A 20 -9.52 -5.55 9.52
C GLY A 20 -8.03 -5.93 9.34
N CYS A 21 -7.74 -6.95 8.54
CA CYS A 21 -6.40 -7.47 8.34
C CYS A 21 -5.52 -6.53 7.47
N GLY A 22 -4.22 -6.45 7.77
CA GLY A 22 -3.25 -5.60 7.07
C GLY A 22 -2.53 -6.29 5.90
N HIS A 23 -2.96 -7.49 5.51
CA HIS A 23 -2.25 -8.32 4.54
C HIS A 23 -2.76 -8.10 3.13
N TRP A 24 -2.00 -7.32 2.35
CA TRP A 24 -2.34 -7.00 0.97
C TRP A 24 -1.41 -7.68 -0.03
N ARG A 25 -1.98 -8.15 -1.14
CA ARG A 25 -1.28 -8.53 -2.38
C ARG A 25 -1.40 -7.38 -3.37
N VAL A 26 -0.29 -6.89 -3.90
CA VAL A 26 -0.34 -5.92 -5.00
C VAL A 26 -0.72 -6.69 -6.27
N ILE A 27 -1.83 -6.29 -6.91
CA ILE A 27 -2.30 -6.90 -8.16
C ILE A 27 -1.62 -6.21 -9.34
N TYR A 28 -1.63 -4.87 -9.35
CA TYR A 28 -0.85 -4.11 -10.31
C TYR A 28 -0.49 -2.73 -9.77
N THR A 29 0.59 -2.19 -10.32
CA THR A 29 0.93 -0.78 -10.21
C THR A 29 0.93 -0.18 -11.61
N ARG A 30 0.17 0.88 -11.84
CA ARG A 30 0.15 1.59 -13.12
C ARG A 30 0.37 3.08 -12.91
N ARG A 31 1.18 3.68 -13.78
CA ARG A 31 1.28 5.14 -13.88
C ARG A 31 0.08 5.65 -14.69
N ARG A 32 -0.53 6.73 -14.22
CA ARG A 32 -1.60 7.47 -14.92
C ARG A 32 -1.03 8.82 -15.36
N SER A 33 -1.64 9.38 -16.41
CA SER A 33 -1.35 10.73 -16.87
C SER A 33 -1.48 11.75 -15.73
N GLY A 34 -0.66 12.81 -15.77
CA GLY A 34 -0.63 13.84 -14.73
C GLY A 34 0.12 13.43 -13.46
N GLY A 35 1.15 12.57 -13.57
CA GLY A 35 2.04 12.24 -12.46
C GLY A 35 1.36 11.43 -11.34
N ARG A 36 0.35 10.63 -11.65
CA ARG A 36 -0.35 9.82 -10.64
C ARG A 36 0.10 8.38 -10.70
N LEU A 37 0.42 7.78 -9.55
CA LEU A 37 0.72 6.38 -9.41
C LEU A 37 -0.47 5.66 -8.79
N VAL A 38 -1.05 4.72 -9.53
CA VAL A 38 -2.20 3.94 -9.05
C VAL A 38 -1.71 2.55 -8.69
N ARG A 39 -1.93 2.14 -7.44
CA ARG A 39 -1.63 0.79 -6.94
C ARG A 39 -2.92 0.10 -6.56
N ARG A 40 -3.23 -0.98 -7.26
CA ARG A 40 -4.36 -1.86 -6.91
C ARG A 40 -3.86 -2.99 -6.04
N ARG A 41 -4.50 -3.16 -4.88
CA ARG A 41 -4.17 -4.15 -3.86
C ARG A 41 -5.39 -5.02 -3.59
N GLU A 42 -5.16 -6.27 -3.24
CA GLU A 42 -6.18 -7.25 -2.88
C GLU A 42 -5.86 -7.82 -1.50
N CYS A 43 -6.85 -7.88 -0.63
CA CYS A 43 -6.71 -8.47 0.69
C CYS A 43 -6.51 -9.98 0.55
N ARG A 44 -5.44 -10.51 1.12
CA ARG A 44 -5.14 -11.96 1.05
C ARG A 44 -6.12 -12.83 1.83
N HIS A 45 -6.83 -12.26 2.79
CA HIS A 45 -7.74 -13.03 3.66
C HIS A 45 -9.18 -13.06 3.15
N CYS A 46 -9.69 -11.96 2.59
CA CYS A 46 -11.09 -11.86 2.18
C CYS A 46 -11.27 -11.49 0.70
N GLY A 47 -10.18 -11.33 -0.07
CA GLY A 47 -10.22 -10.98 -1.50
C GLY A 47 -10.66 -9.54 -1.81
N LYS A 48 -10.92 -8.70 -0.79
CA LYS A 48 -11.36 -7.32 -1.01
C LYS A 48 -10.29 -6.53 -1.77
N THR A 49 -10.66 -5.84 -2.84
CA THR A 49 -9.73 -4.98 -3.58
C THR A 49 -9.83 -3.52 -3.15
N VAL A 50 -8.68 -2.86 -3.07
CA VAL A 50 -8.53 -1.43 -2.78
C VAL A 50 -7.56 -0.81 -3.77
N THR A 51 -7.84 0.41 -4.20
CA THR A 51 -6.98 1.12 -5.15
C THR A 51 -6.49 2.40 -4.49
N THR A 52 -5.19 2.50 -4.28
CA THR A 52 -4.55 3.71 -3.76
C THR A 52 -3.98 4.52 -4.91
N THR A 53 -4.24 5.81 -4.93
CA THR A 53 -3.64 6.74 -5.90
C THR A 53 -2.69 7.65 -5.15
N GLU A 54 -1.42 7.58 -5.50
CA GLU A 54 -0.39 8.48 -5.00
C GLU A 54 -0.16 9.57 -6.06
N LYS A 55 -0.14 10.83 -5.63
CA LYS A 55 0.35 11.91 -6.49
C LYS A 55 1.87 11.91 -6.39
N LEU A 56 2.55 11.70 -7.52
CA LEU A 56 3.98 11.94 -7.61
C LEU A 56 4.14 13.46 -7.59
N ASN A 57 4.46 14.02 -6.42
CA ASN A 57 4.82 15.42 -6.31
C ASN A 57 6.15 15.58 -7.04
N GLY A 58 6.09 15.87 -8.34
CA GLY A 58 7.26 16.26 -9.12
C GLY A 58 7.79 17.57 -8.56
N ARG A 59 8.97 17.53 -7.96
CA ARG A 59 9.75 18.72 -7.61
C ARG A 59 10.60 19.12 -8.80
#